data_AF-A0A2E1L7T5-F1
#
_entry.id   AF-A0A2E1L7T5-F1
#
_cell.length_a   1.000
_cell.length_b   1.000
_cell.length_c   1.000
_cell.angle_alpha   90.00
_cell.angle_beta   90.00
_cell.angle_gamma   90.00
#
_symmetry.space_group_name_H-M   'P 1'
#
loop_
_entity.id
_entity.type
_entity.pdbx_description
1 polymer ?
#
loop_
_entity_poly.entity_id
_entity_poly.type
_entity_poly.pdbx_seq_one_letter_code
_entity_poly.pdbx_strand_id
1 'polypeptide(L)'
;MEWRPKGYLFDTKNLVRALFDEDTDEGKLLISAAAGNVEIFSYSQSWNGVLWLIMNTLIEDGKPIYNGKELGDLKNSLPIVWR
;
A
#
# COMPACT_ATOMS: atom_id res chain seq x y z
N MET A 1 7.58 -22.50 18.71
CA MET A 1 7.72 -21.44 17.68
C MET A 1 6.31 -21.10 17.26
N GLU A 2 5.86 -19.86 17.43
CA GLU A 2 4.54 -19.45 16.93
C GLU A 2 4.54 -19.53 15.40
N TRP A 3 3.52 -20.16 14.83
CA TRP A 3 3.36 -20.20 13.39
C TRP A 3 3.16 -18.78 12.86
N ARG A 4 3.85 -18.45 11.76
CA ARG A 4 3.74 -17.18 11.05
C ARG A 4 3.55 -17.46 9.56
N PRO A 5 2.66 -16.73 8.87
CA PRO A 5 2.52 -16.83 7.43
C PRO A 5 3.78 -16.31 6.72
N LYS A 6 3.91 -16.59 5.42
CA LYS A 6 5.06 -16.16 4.63
C LYS A 6 5.07 -14.64 4.49
N GLY A 7 6.23 -14.02 4.76
CA GLY A 7 6.43 -12.57 4.65
C GLY A 7 6.98 -12.13 3.29
N TYR A 8 6.50 -11.00 2.79
CA TYR A 8 6.96 -10.32 1.59
C TYR A 8 7.31 -8.86 1.90
N LEU A 9 8.45 -8.39 1.40
CA LEU A 9 8.86 -6.99 1.54
C LEU A 9 8.54 -6.24 0.26
N PHE A 10 7.71 -5.21 0.35
CA PHE A 10 7.37 -4.33 -0.76
C PHE A 10 8.22 -3.07 -0.72
N ASP A 11 8.79 -2.72 -1.87
CA ASP A 11 9.31 -1.38 -2.13
C ASP A 11 8.22 -0.48 -2.73
N THR A 12 8.57 0.76 -3.09
CA THR A 12 7.62 1.70 -3.70
C THR A 12 7.00 1.18 -4.99
N LYS A 13 7.74 0.44 -5.84
CA LYS A 13 7.20 -0.09 -7.09
C LYS A 13 6.21 -1.22 -6.83
N ASN A 14 6.52 -2.09 -5.86
CA ASN A 14 5.60 -3.14 -5.46
C ASN A 14 4.30 -2.55 -4.87
N LEU A 15 4.39 -1.52 -4.03
CA LEU A 15 3.22 -0.83 -3.49
C LEU A 15 2.35 -0.24 -4.59
N VAL A 16 2.95 0.43 -5.59
CA VAL A 16 2.20 0.99 -6.71
C VAL A 16 1.47 -0.12 -7.49
N ARG A 17 2.16 -1.22 -7.83
CA ARG A 17 1.50 -2.34 -8.52
C ARG A 17 0.36 -2.94 -7.69
N ALA A 18 0.60 -3.15 -6.40
CA ALA A 18 -0.37 -3.75 -5.49
C ALA A 18 -1.66 -2.93 -5.35
N LEU A 19 -1.53 -1.60 -5.30
CA LEU A 19 -2.65 -0.70 -5.00
C LEU A 19 -3.46 -0.29 -6.22
N PHE A 20 -2.84 -0.28 -7.41
CA PHE A 20 -3.45 0.25 -8.62
C PHE A 20 -3.80 -0.82 -9.66
N ASP A 21 -3.45 -2.09 -9.43
CA ASP A 21 -3.81 -3.21 -10.31
C ASP A 21 -3.87 -4.54 -9.52
N GLU A 22 -5.09 -5.05 -9.30
CA GLU A 22 -5.33 -6.30 -8.57
C GLU A 22 -4.90 -7.55 -9.34
N ASP A 23 -4.73 -7.47 -10.66
CA ASP A 23 -4.32 -8.60 -11.49
C ASP A 23 -2.81 -8.86 -11.44
N THR A 24 -2.04 -7.90 -10.93
CA THR A 24 -0.60 -8.07 -10.67
C THR A 24 -0.34 -9.10 -9.58
N ASP A 25 0.86 -9.70 -9.58
CA ASP A 25 1.27 -10.60 -8.51
C ASP A 25 1.27 -9.86 -7.15
N GLU A 26 1.67 -8.58 -7.13
CA GLU A 26 1.63 -7.76 -5.93
C GLU A 26 0.20 -7.46 -5.45
N GLY A 27 -0.75 -7.22 -6.36
CA GLY A 27 -2.17 -7.02 -6.04
C GLY A 27 -2.80 -8.27 -5.44
N LYS A 28 -2.55 -9.44 -6.05
CA LYS A 28 -2.96 -10.75 -5.50
C LYS A 28 -2.37 -11.02 -4.12
N LEU A 29 -1.10 -10.66 -3.90
CA LEU A 29 -0.47 -10.77 -2.59
C LEU A 29 -1.14 -9.84 -1.56
N LEU A 30 -1.53 -8.62 -1.94
CA LEU A 30 -2.22 -7.68 -1.06
C LEU A 30 -3.60 -8.20 -0.62
N ILE A 31 -4.36 -8.78 -1.55
CA ILE A 31 -5.64 -9.45 -1.25
C ILE A 31 -5.41 -10.66 -0.32
N SER A 32 -4.39 -11.46 -0.62
CA SER A 32 -4.02 -12.63 0.21
C SER A 32 -3.60 -12.22 1.63
N ALA A 33 -2.93 -11.07 1.79
CA ALA A 33 -2.57 -10.49 3.08
C ALA A 33 -3.80 -10.05 3.88
N ALA A 34 -4.79 -9.44 3.21
CA ALA A 34 -6.07 -9.09 3.84
C ALA A 34 -6.82 -10.32 4.39
N ALA A 35 -6.61 -11.49 3.78
CA ALA A 35 -7.16 -12.78 4.25
C ALA A 35 -6.28 -13.49 5.31
N GLY A 36 -5.14 -12.91 5.70
CA GLY A 36 -4.22 -13.48 6.70
C GLY A 36 -3.35 -14.64 6.19
N ASN A 37 -3.31 -14.90 4.89
CA ASN A 37 -2.54 -16.00 4.31
C ASN A 37 -1.04 -15.69 4.16
N VAL A 38 -0.70 -14.41 4.01
CA VAL A 38 0.67 -13.88 3.89
C VAL A 38 0.79 -12.61 4.72
N GLU A 39 2.02 -12.20 5.04
CA GLU A 39 2.30 -10.89 5.62
C GLU A 39 3.03 -10.00 4.62
N ILE A 40 2.63 -8.74 4.52
CA ILE A 40 3.32 -7.72 3.74
C ILE A 40 3.99 -6.74 4.68
N PHE A 41 5.26 -6.46 4.41
CA PHE A 41 6.06 -5.45 5.09
C PHE A 41 6.42 -4.36 4.09
N SER A 42 6.51 -3.12 4.55
CA SER A 42 7.06 -2.02 3.75
C SER A 42 7.72 -1.00 4.65
N TYR A 43 8.76 -0.35 4.15
CA TYR A 43 9.31 0.83 4.80
C TYR A 43 8.32 1.98 4.74
N SER A 44 8.23 2.76 5.81
CA SER A 44 7.41 3.97 5.84
C SER A 44 7.82 4.99 4.78
N GLN A 45 9.10 5.03 4.39
CA GLN A 45 9.59 5.89 3.32
C GLN A 45 9.04 5.48 1.94
N SER A 46 8.81 4.19 1.70
CA SER A 46 8.27 3.71 0.42
C SER A 46 6.87 4.23 0.14
N TRP A 47 6.09 4.49 1.20
CA TRP A 47 4.77 5.10 1.13
C TRP A 47 4.80 6.52 0.56
N ASN A 48 5.87 7.29 0.78
CA ASN A 48 5.97 8.67 0.27
C ASN A 48 5.89 8.72 -1.26
N GLY A 49 6.39 7.70 -1.96
CA GLY A 49 6.25 7.61 -3.42
C GLY A 49 4.80 7.39 -3.85
N VAL A 50 4.04 6.59 -3.10
CA VAL A 50 2.61 6.37 -3.34
C VAL A 50 1.81 7.64 -3.04
N LEU A 51 2.09 8.31 -1.92
CA LEU A 51 1.47 9.59 -1.58
C LEU A 51 1.69 10.63 -2.67
N TRP A 52 2.94 10.76 -3.13
CA TRP A 52 3.27 11.68 -4.21
C TRP A 52 2.47 11.36 -5.48
N LEU A 53 2.37 10.08 -5.84
CA LEU A 53 1.59 9.66 -7.01
C LEU A 53 0.11 10.02 -6.88
N ILE A 54 -0.53 9.71 -5.74
CA ILE A 54 -1.94 10.02 -5.49
C ILE A 54 -2.18 11.54 -5.58
N MET A 55 -1.37 12.35 -4.89
CA MET A 55 -1.54 13.80 -4.85
C MET A 55 -1.35 14.47 -6.21
N ASN A 56 -0.53 13.90 -7.10
CA ASN A 56 -0.28 14.46 -8.43
C ASN A 56 -1.20 13.90 -9.53
N THR A 57 -1.90 12.80 -9.26
CA THR A 57 -2.79 12.15 -10.26
C THR A 57 -4.25 12.47 -9.99
N LEU A 58 -4.67 12.46 -8.72
CA LEU A 58 -6.07 12.65 -8.33
C LEU A 58 -6.29 14.11 -7.93
N ILE A 59 -6.48 14.95 -8.96
CA ILE A 59 -6.62 16.40 -8.85
C ILE A 59 -7.96 16.83 -9.44
N GLU A 60 -8.67 17.69 -8.71
CA GLU A 60 -9.88 18.38 -9.16
C GLU A 60 -9.70 19.88 -8.92
N ASP A 61 -10.04 20.72 -9.91
CA ASP A 61 -9.84 22.18 -9.87
C ASP A 61 -8.43 22.64 -9.43
N GLY A 62 -7.40 21.89 -9.85
CA GLY A 62 -6.01 22.19 -9.56
C GLY A 62 -5.58 21.90 -8.11
N LYS A 63 -6.41 21.21 -7.32
CA LYS A 63 -6.10 20.79 -5.95
C LYS A 63 -6.17 19.27 -5.81
N PRO A 64 -5.31 18.65 -4.98
CA PRO A 64 -5.45 17.24 -4.64
C PRO A 64 -6.82 16.96 -4.02
N ILE A 65 -7.48 15.90 -4.46
CA ILE A 65 -8.81 15.50 -3.97
C ILE A 65 -8.72 15.06 -2.51
N TYR A 66 -7.63 14.37 -2.13
CA TYR A 66 -7.42 13.88 -0.77
C TYR A 66 -6.56 14.82 0.06
N ASN A 67 -6.96 15.02 1.31
CA ASN A 67 -6.16 15.73 2.29
C ASN A 67 -5.19 14.79 3.05
N GLY A 68 -4.28 15.36 3.82
CA GLY A 68 -3.25 14.59 4.53
C GLY A 68 -3.81 13.60 5.56
N LYS A 69 -4.95 13.88 6.18
CA LYS A 69 -5.60 12.95 7.12
C LYS A 69 -6.16 11.74 6.38
N GLU A 70 -6.88 11.95 5.28
CA GLU A 70 -7.45 10.87 4.45
C GLU A 70 -6.37 9.95 3.90
N LEU A 71 -5.24 10.53 3.46
CA LEU A 71 -4.08 9.77 3.01
C LEU A 71 -3.43 8.95 4.15
N GLY A 72 -3.43 9.48 5.38
CA GLY A 72 -3.01 8.74 6.56
C GLY A 72 -3.96 7.60 6.92
N ASP A 73 -5.27 7.85 6.85
CA ASP A 73 -6.30 6.83 7.09
C ASP A 73 -6.22 5.71 6.03
N LEU A 74 -5.96 6.06 4.77
CA LEU A 74 -5.69 5.10 3.70
C LEU A 74 -4.45 4.24 3.99
N LYS A 75 -3.35 4.84 4.45
CA LYS A 75 -2.14 4.07 4.83
C LYS A 75 -2.45 3.03 5.91
N ASN A 76 -3.25 3.43 6.89
CA ASN A 76 -3.57 2.62 8.07
C ASN A 76 -4.60 1.53 7.80
N SER A 77 -5.38 1.63 6.71
CA SER A 77 -6.35 0.60 6.33
C SER A 77 -5.74 -0.56 5.55
N LEU A 78 -4.50 -0.42 5.07
CA LEU A 78 -3.82 -1.45 4.28
C LEU A 78 -3.34 -2.61 5.17
N PRO A 79 -3.40 -3.87 4.68
CA PRO A 79 -2.87 -5.04 5.39
C PRO A 79 -1.34 -5.12 5.27
N ILE A 80 -0.66 -4.03 5.66
CA ILE A 80 0.79 -3.84 5.54
C ILE A 80 1.37 -3.47 6.90
N VAL A 81 2.39 -4.19 7.31
CA VAL A 81 3.19 -3.87 8.49
C VAL A 81 4.25 -2.83 8.09
N TRP A 82 4.04 -1.60 8.53
CA TRP A 82 4.96 -0.49 8.29
C TRP A 82 6.15 -0.53 9.24
N ARG A 83 7.37 -0.56 8.69
CA ARG A 83 8.63 -0.52 9.45
C ARG A 83 9.43 0.76 9.17
#